data_AF-X1QT64-F1
#
_entry.id   AF-X1QT64-F1
#
_cell.length_a   1.000
_cell.length_b   1.000
_cell.length_c   1.000
_cell.angle_alpha   90.00
_cell.angle_beta   90.00
_cell.angle_gamma   90.00
#
_symmetry.space_group_name_H-M   'P 1'
#
loop_
_entity.id
_entity.type
_entity.pdbx_description
1 polymer ?
#
loop_
_entity_poly.entity_id
_entity_poly.type
_entity_poly.pdbx_seq_one_letter_code
_entity_poly.pdbx_strand_id
1 'polypeptide(L)' 'MTLAEKILAAHSGKEKVKPGEFINVKVDLVLSNDITAPLAIKEFRKLGISKVFDPEKVIMVPDHFCPNKDIQS' A
#
# COMPACT_ATOMS: atom_id res chain seq x y z
N MET A 1 -3.49 5.38 -25.32
CA MET A 1 -3.44 4.97 -23.91
C MET A 1 -4.75 4.31 -23.52
N THR A 2 -4.68 3.14 -22.90
CA THR A 2 -5.77 2.47 -22.20
C THR A 2 -6.17 3.23 -20.93
N LEU A 3 -7.23 2.80 -20.24
CA LEU A 3 -7.62 3.38 -18.95
C LEU A 3 -6.51 3.25 -17.90
N ALA A 4 -5.91 2.07 -17.78
CA ALA A 4 -4.83 1.81 -16.83
C ALA A 4 -3.61 2.71 -17.11
N GLU A 5 -3.23 2.86 -18.38
CA GLU A 5 -2.13 3.76 -18.76
C GLU A 5 -2.42 5.22 -18.41
N LYS A 6 -3.66 5.69 -18.61
CA LYS A 6 -4.04 7.06 -18.23
C LYS A 6 -3.96 7.29 -16.72
N ILE A 7 -4.40 6.33 -15.90
CA ILE A 7 -4.30 6.40 -14.43
C ILE A 7 -2.82 6.44 -14.02
N LEU A 8 -2.01 5.52 -14.54
CA LEU A 8 -0.57 5.48 -14.23
C LEU A 8 0.15 6.76 -14.68
N ALA A 9 -0.17 7.30 -15.85
CA ALA A 9 0.37 8.57 -16.34
C ALA A 9 0.01 9.73 -15.40
N ALA A 10 -1.27 9.87 -15.04
CA ALA A 10 -1.74 10.92 -14.14
C ALA A 10 -1.06 10.86 -12.76
N HIS A 11 -0.86 9.66 -12.21
CA HIS A 11 -0.28 9.47 -10.87
C HIS A 11 1.26 9.34 -10.86
N SER A 12 1.90 9.35 -12.04
CA SER A 12 3.36 9.48 -12.20
C SER A 12 3.81 10.86 -12.68
N GLY A 13 2.87 11.80 -12.85
CA GLY A 13 3.17 13.16 -13.36
C GLY A 13 3.61 13.18 -14.83
N LYS A 14 3.19 12.18 -15.62
CA LYS A 14 3.53 12.04 -17.04
C LYS A 14 2.31 12.31 -17.92
N GLU A 15 2.53 12.87 -19.10
CA GLU A 15 1.45 13.04 -20.10
C GLU A 15 1.03 11.72 -20.75
N LYS A 16 1.97 10.77 -20.85
CA LYS A 16 1.74 9.44 -21.43
C LYS A 16 2.69 8.41 -20.83
N VAL A 17 2.23 7.16 -20.82
CA VAL A 17 3.04 5.96 -20.52
C VAL A 17 2.72 4.87 -21.53
N LYS A 18 3.57 3.85 -21.63
CA LYS A 18 3.37 2.67 -22.50
C LYS A 18 3.76 1.37 -21.79
N PRO A 19 3.32 0.20 -22.27
CA PRO A 19 3.66 -1.08 -21.65
C PRO A 19 5.17 -1.33 -21.70
N GLY A 20 5.72 -1.90 -20.62
CA GLY A 20 7.15 -2.15 -20.47
C GLY A 20 7.98 -0.93 -20.02
N GLU A 21 7.36 0.23 -19.82
CA GLU A 21 8.04 1.41 -19.27
C GLU A 21 8.19 1.31 -17.74
N PHE A 22 9.38 1.59 -17.22
CA PHE A 22 9.62 1.74 -15.78
C PHE A 22 9.20 3.14 -15.33
N ILE A 23 8.29 3.22 -14.35
CA ILE A 23 7.74 4.48 -13.84
C ILE A 23 7.69 4.49 -12.31
N ASN A 24 7.85 5.67 -11.72
CA ASN A 24 7.55 5.90 -10.30
C ASN A 24 6.15 6.51 -10.20
N VAL A 25 5.28 5.91 -9.38
CA VAL A 25 3.88 6.31 -9.24
C VAL A 25 3.63 6.69 -7.79
N LYS A 26 2.93 7.80 -7.57
CA LYS A 26 2.46 8.18 -6.23
C LYS A 26 1.33 7.24 -5.83
N VAL A 27 1.46 6.60 -4.66
CA VAL A 27 0.40 5.79 -4.08
C VAL A 27 -0.64 6.69 -3.43
N ASP A 28 -1.91 6.52 -3.80
CA ASP A 28 -3.01 7.34 -3.26
C ASP A 28 -3.63 6.76 -2.00
N LEU A 29 -3.66 5.43 -1.87
CA LEU A 29 -4.19 4.72 -0.72
C LEU A 29 -3.49 3.38 -0.57
N VAL A 30 -3.19 3.01 0.68
CA VAL A 30 -2.67 1.69 1.06
C VAL A 30 -3.69 1.04 1.96
N LEU A 31 -4.13 -0.16 1.61
CA LEU A 31 -4.91 -1.01 2.50
C LEU A 31 -3.99 -2.09 3.06
N SER A 32 -4.06 -2.30 4.37
CA SER A 32 -3.38 -3.39 5.05
C SER A 32 -4.32 -4.07 6.02
N ASN A 33 -4.30 -5.41 6.02
CA ASN A 33 -5.13 -6.21 6.90
C ASN A 33 -4.34 -6.74 8.10
N ASP A 34 -5.03 -7.37 9.04
CA ASP A 34 -4.47 -7.97 10.26
C ASP A 34 -3.46 -9.11 10.03
N ILE A 35 -3.37 -9.68 8.83
CA ILE A 35 -2.32 -10.63 8.45
C ILE A 35 -1.05 -9.91 7.97
N THR A 36 -1.21 -8.93 7.08
CA THR A 36 -0.09 -8.31 6.35
C THR A 36 0.49 -7.09 7.06
N ALA A 37 -0.32 -6.35 7.81
CA ALA A 37 0.10 -5.15 8.53
C ALA A 37 1.23 -5.43 9.54
N PRO A 38 1.17 -6.49 10.38
CA PRO A 38 2.26 -6.77 11.32
C PRO A 38 3.60 -7.03 10.63
N LEU A 39 3.59 -7.68 9.46
CA LEU A 39 4.79 -7.93 8.66
C LEU A 39 5.36 -6.64 8.10
N ALA A 40 4.52 -5.80 7.48
CA ALA A 40 4.94 -4.50 6.98
C ALA A 40 5.50 -3.60 8.09
N ILE A 41 4.85 -3.55 9.26
CA ILE A 41 5.31 -2.79 10.43
C ILE A 41 6.68 -3.30 10.92
N LYS A 42 6.90 -4.61 10.93
CA LYS A 42 8.20 -5.20 11.29
C LYS A 42 9.31 -4.74 10.33
N GLU A 43 9.06 -4.71 9.03
CA GLU A 43 10.05 -4.23 8.06
C GLU A 43 10.30 -2.71 8.18
N PHE A 44 9.25 -1.89 8.41
CA PHE A 44 9.43 -0.46 8.67
C PHE A 44 10.33 -0.20 9.89
N ARG A 45 10.15 -0.97 10.97
CA ARG A 45 11.01 -0.89 12.16
C ARG A 45 12.46 -1.26 11.87
N LYS A 46 12.71 -2.31 11.08
CA LYS A 46 14.07 -2.69 10.66
C LYS A 46 14.76 -1.61 9.82
N LEU A 47 13.99 -0.91 8.98
CA LEU A 47 14.47 0.22 8.18
C LEU A 47 14.66 1.52 8.99
N GLY A 48 14.34 1.51 10.30
CA GLY A 48 14.40 2.71 11.15
C GLY A 48 13.32 3.74 10.83
N ILE A 49 12.28 3.37 10.08
CA ILE A 49 11.20 4.26 9.69
C ILE A 49 10.15 4.30 10.80
N SER A 50 9.98 5.46 11.41
CA SER A 50 9.08 5.67 12.54
C SER A 50 7.69 6.19 12.16
N LYS A 51 7.52 6.68 10.92
CA LYS A 51 6.26 7.23 10.40
C LYS A 51 6.02 6.80 8.97
N VAL A 52 4.76 6.52 8.63
CA VAL A 52 4.32 6.33 7.25
C VAL A 52 4.31 7.65 6.49
N PHE A 53 4.25 7.60 5.17
CA PHE A 53 4.28 8.79 4.31
C PHE A 53 3.07 9.72 4.55
N ASP A 54 1.89 9.15 4.81
CA ASP A 54 0.65 9.87 5.08
C ASP A 54 -0.30 8.94 5.86
N PRO A 55 -0.55 9.19 7.17
CA PRO A 55 -1.44 8.35 7.97
C PRO A 55 -2.90 8.33 7.48
N GLU A 56 -3.38 9.39 6.82
CA GLU A 56 -4.74 9.45 6.29
C GLU A 56 -4.91 8.54 5.06
N LYS A 57 -3.81 8.09 4.48
CA LYS A 57 -3.77 7.22 3.29
C LYS A 57 -3.39 5.77 3.60
N VAL A 58 -3.28 5.41 4.87
CA VAL A 58 -2.98 4.04 5.30
C VAL A 58 -4.18 3.51 6.08
N ILE A 59 -4.95 2.62 5.45
CA ILE A 59 -6.15 2.02 6.01
C ILE A 59 -5.82 0.64 6.58
N MET A 60 -6.11 0.46 7.87
CA MET A 60 -5.95 -0.81 8.57
C MET A 60 -7.32 -1.46 8.74
N VAL A 61 -7.50 -2.67 8.21
CA VAL A 61 -8.77 -3.42 8.28
C VAL A 61 -8.55 -4.76 8.99
N PRO A 62 -9.06 -4.93 10.22
CA PRO A 62 -8.99 -6.21 10.94
C PRO A 62 -10.20 -7.09 10.57
N ASP A 63 -10.11 -7.82 9.46
CA ASP A 63 -11.20 -8.66 8.93
C ASP A 63 -10.95 -10.17 9.01
N HIS A 64 -9.71 -10.64 9.20
CA HIS A 64 -9.42 -12.08 9.19
C HIS A 64 -9.57 -12.73 10.55
N PHE A 65 -9.27 -12.00 11.63
CA PHE A 65 -9.31 -12.49 13.01
C PHE A 65 -10.34 -11.76 13.87
N CYS A 66 -11.31 -11.08 13.24
CA CYS A 66 -12.42 -10.42 13.93
C CYS A 66 -13.77 -11.03 13.50
N PRO A 67 -14.61 -11.52 14.44
CA PRO A 67 -14.34 -11.62 15.88
C PRO A 67 -13.17 -12.57 16.18
N ASN A 68 -12.59 -12.39 17.36
CA ASN A 68 -11.34 -13.00 17.80
C ASN A 68 -11.30 -14.49 17.49
N LYS A 69 -10.27 -14.94 16.76
CA LYS A 69 -9.89 -16.36 16.75
C LYS A 69 -9.24 -16.71 18.10
N ASP A 70 -9.38 -17.95 18.55
CA ASP A 70 -8.88 -18.46 19.83
C ASP A 70 -7.44 -18.00 20.15
N ILE A 71 -7.15 -17.81 21.45
CA ILE A 71 -5.82 -17.48 21.99
C ILE A 71 -4.81 -18.47 21.40
N GLN A 72 -3.64 -17.99 20.94
CA GLN A 72 -2.57 -18.81 20.36
C GLN A 72 -2.44 -20.18 21.05
N SER A 73 -2.85 -21.25 20.35
CA SER A 73 -2.45 -22.63 20.64
C SER A 73 -1.03 -22.89 20.16
#